data_AF-A0A7Y0R242-F1
#
_entry.id   AF-A0A7Y0R242-F1
#
_cell.length_a   1.000
_cell.length_b   1.000
_cell.length_c   1.000
_cell.angle_alpha   90.00
_cell.angle_beta   90.00
_cell.angle_gamma   90.00
#
_symmetry.space_group_name_H-M   'P 1'
#
loop_
_entity.id
_entity.type
_entity.pdbx_description
1 polymer ?
#
loop_
_entity_poly.entity_id
_entity_poly.type
_entity_poly.pdbx_seq_one_letter_code
_entity_poly.pdbx_strand_id
1 'polypeptide(L)'
;VQRAPIEMTFEEWFEKFKPVANPTGDGFVQVDDVCYVFGLHGSDLSKVQAADPNCVWTLIESDDVDCDEDDEEDYDTVLRISDGYHRVNRMGHFITEVPADPESFYEISYD
;
A
#
# COMPACT_ATOMS: atom_id res chain seq x y z
N VAL A 1 13.73 10.70 16.54
CA VAL A 1 14.54 9.91 15.58
C VAL A 1 13.56 9.23 14.66
N GLN A 2 13.53 9.60 13.39
CA GLN A 2 12.70 8.90 12.41
C GLN A 2 13.29 7.48 12.29
N ARG A 3 12.47 6.45 12.52
CA ARG A 3 12.90 5.05 12.37
C ARG A 3 13.00 4.75 10.87
N ALA A 4 14.01 3.99 10.46
CA ALA A 4 14.07 3.48 9.09
C ALA A 4 12.84 2.57 8.84
N PRO A 5 12.26 2.58 7.63
CA PRO A 5 11.17 1.68 7.29
C PRO A 5 11.63 0.23 7.36
N ILE A 6 10.71 -0.65 7.75
CA ILE A 6 10.83 -2.09 7.56
C ILE A 6 10.36 -2.38 6.14
N GLU A 7 11.30 -2.78 5.30
CA GLU A 7 11.06 -3.17 3.91
C GLU A 7 10.89 -4.69 3.81
N MET A 8 10.06 -5.12 2.85
CA MET A 8 9.86 -6.51 2.43
C MET A 8 9.30 -6.50 1.01
N THR A 9 9.29 -7.64 0.34
CA THR A 9 8.66 -7.73 -0.99
C THR A 9 7.13 -7.68 -0.89
N PHE A 10 6.46 -7.38 -2.00
CA PHE A 10 5.00 -7.48 -2.06
C PHE A 10 4.49 -8.89 -1.68
N GLU A 11 5.16 -9.95 -2.15
CA GLU A 11 4.81 -11.33 -1.80
C GLU A 11 4.89 -11.59 -0.29
N GLU A 12 5.98 -11.18 0.36
CA GLU A 12 6.15 -11.31 1.81
C GLU A 12 5.09 -10.54 2.58
N TRP A 13 4.77 -9.31 2.15
CA TRP A 13 3.70 -8.52 2.72
C TRP A 13 2.34 -9.20 2.57
N PHE A 14 2.05 -9.74 1.37
CA PHE A 14 0.79 -10.41 1.06
C PHE A 14 0.59 -11.66 1.93
N GLU A 15 1.62 -12.51 2.03
CA GLU A 15 1.58 -13.72 2.86
C GLU A 15 1.43 -13.40 4.36
N LYS A 16 2.17 -12.38 4.83
CA LYS A 16 2.22 -12.01 6.24
C LYS A 16 0.93 -11.34 6.71
N PHE A 17 0.45 -10.36 5.95
CA PHE A 17 -0.65 -9.50 6.38
C PHE A 17 -2.01 -9.93 5.84
N LYS A 18 -2.05 -10.70 4.76
CA LYS A 18 -3.27 -11.28 4.18
C LYS A 18 -4.28 -10.18 3.83
N PRO A 19 -4.05 -9.42 2.76
CA PRO A 19 -5.00 -8.41 2.33
C PRO A 19 -6.36 -9.04 2.01
N VAL A 20 -7.41 -8.34 2.41
CA VAL A 20 -8.81 -8.72 2.19
C VAL A 20 -9.20 -8.31 0.79
N ALA A 21 -9.75 -9.25 0.02
CA ALA A 21 -10.26 -8.98 -1.32
C ALA A 21 -11.33 -7.88 -1.30
N ASN A 22 -11.21 -6.91 -2.20
CA ASN A 22 -12.22 -5.88 -2.41
C ASN A 22 -13.27 -6.38 -3.42
N PRO A 23 -14.53 -6.63 -2.98
CA PRO A 23 -15.56 -7.19 -3.84
C PRO A 23 -16.11 -6.19 -4.88
N THR A 24 -15.76 -4.90 -4.82
CA THR A 24 -16.20 -3.93 -5.84
C THR A 24 -15.41 -4.08 -7.14
N GLY A 25 -14.16 -4.55 -7.08
CA GLY A 25 -13.35 -4.85 -8.26
C GLY A 25 -12.81 -3.62 -9.00
N ASP A 26 -13.02 -2.41 -8.49
CA ASP A 26 -12.70 -1.14 -9.19
C ASP A 26 -11.26 -0.63 -8.92
N GLY A 27 -10.42 -1.41 -8.25
CA GLY A 27 -9.03 -1.05 -7.92
C GLY A 27 -8.00 -1.54 -8.93
N PHE A 28 -6.82 -0.91 -8.90
CA PHE A 28 -5.74 -1.10 -9.89
C PHE A 28 -4.74 -2.20 -9.51
N VAL A 29 -4.68 -2.63 -8.24
CA VAL A 29 -3.89 -3.79 -7.82
C VAL A 29 -4.74 -5.04 -7.87
N GLN A 30 -4.33 -5.98 -8.70
CA GLN A 30 -4.97 -7.28 -8.88
C GLN A 30 -3.95 -8.40 -8.73
N VAL A 31 -4.29 -9.41 -7.95
CA VAL A 31 -3.52 -10.66 -7.84
C VAL A 31 -4.46 -11.78 -8.24
N ASP A 32 -4.10 -12.57 -9.26
CA ASP A 32 -4.92 -13.65 -9.81
C ASP A 32 -6.37 -13.22 -10.13
N ASP A 33 -6.54 -12.09 -10.83
CA ASP A 33 -7.83 -11.46 -11.17
C ASP A 33 -8.68 -11.02 -9.96
N VAL A 34 -8.11 -11.00 -8.76
CA VAL A 34 -8.77 -10.52 -7.53
C VAL A 34 -8.24 -9.14 -7.17
N CYS A 35 -9.15 -8.16 -7.04
CA CYS A 35 -8.82 -6.81 -6.59
C CYS A 35 -8.66 -6.78 -5.06
N TYR A 36 -7.61 -6.12 -4.55
CA TYR A 36 -7.38 -5.94 -3.11
C TYR A 36 -7.40 -4.47 -2.65
N VAL A 37 -7.43 -3.53 -3.60
CA VAL A 37 -7.42 -2.09 -3.30
C VAL A 37 -8.83 -1.56 -3.19
N PHE A 38 -9.11 -0.89 -2.07
CA PHE A 38 -10.31 -0.12 -1.80
C PHE A 38 -10.14 1.32 -2.29
N GLY A 39 -11.14 1.79 -3.03
CA GLY A 39 -11.18 3.13 -3.59
C GLY A 39 -11.32 4.24 -2.55
N LEU A 40 -11.09 5.48 -3.00
CA LEU A 40 -11.05 6.68 -2.14
C LEU A 40 -12.42 7.31 -1.86
N HIS A 41 -13.50 6.71 -2.35
CA HIS A 41 -14.86 7.26 -2.28
C HIS A 41 -15.90 6.17 -1.97
N GLY A 42 -17.13 6.62 -1.67
CA GLY A 42 -18.30 5.75 -1.57
C GLY A 42 -18.21 4.66 -0.51
N SER A 43 -18.69 3.46 -0.87
CA SER A 43 -18.72 2.30 0.03
C SER A 43 -17.33 1.82 0.43
N ASP A 44 -16.34 1.96 -0.45
CA ASP A 44 -14.99 1.46 -0.19
C ASP A 44 -14.28 2.34 0.83
N LEU A 45 -14.36 3.66 0.68
CA LEU A 45 -13.87 4.58 1.71
C LEU A 45 -14.54 4.32 3.07
N SER A 46 -15.84 4.04 3.08
CA SER A 46 -16.59 3.77 4.30
C SER A 46 -16.13 2.48 4.98
N LYS A 47 -15.79 1.43 4.21
CA LYS A 47 -15.21 0.18 4.75
C LYS A 47 -13.83 0.42 5.34
N VAL A 48 -12.97 1.15 4.63
CA VAL A 48 -11.61 1.48 5.11
C VAL A 48 -11.67 2.27 6.41
N GLN A 49 -12.54 3.28 6.50
CA GLN A 49 -12.70 4.09 7.71
C GLN A 49 -13.30 3.33 8.90
N ALA A 50 -13.98 2.22 8.66
CA ALA A 50 -14.56 1.36 9.69
C ALA A 50 -13.63 0.22 10.12
N ALA A 51 -12.54 -0.05 9.38
CA ALA A 51 -11.58 -1.08 9.71
C ALA A 51 -10.71 -0.68 10.91
N ASP A 52 -10.02 -1.67 11.51
CA ASP A 52 -8.97 -1.39 12.49
C ASP A 52 -7.89 -0.53 11.84
N PRO A 53 -7.50 0.62 12.40
CA PRO A 53 -6.45 1.48 11.84
C PRO A 53 -5.12 0.77 11.58
N ASN A 54 -4.78 -0.27 12.37
CA ASN A 54 -3.56 -1.05 12.17
C ASN A 54 -3.69 -2.09 11.05
N CYS A 55 -4.90 -2.36 10.57
CA CYS A 55 -5.17 -3.19 9.40
C CYS A 55 -5.32 -2.36 8.12
N VAL A 56 -5.23 -1.03 8.19
CA VAL A 56 -5.32 -0.16 7.02
C VAL A 56 -3.93 0.15 6.50
N TRP A 57 -3.76 0.00 5.19
CA TRP A 57 -2.54 0.36 4.48
C TRP A 57 -2.90 1.30 3.34
N THR A 58 -1.93 2.11 2.90
CA THR A 58 -2.12 3.05 1.81
C THR A 58 -1.19 2.71 0.67
N LEU A 59 -1.74 2.64 -0.53
CA LEU A 59 -0.98 2.60 -1.76
C LEU A 59 -0.64 4.03 -2.18
N ILE A 60 0.65 4.32 -2.30
CA ILE A 60 1.19 5.63 -2.65
C ILE A 60 2.00 5.52 -3.94
N GLU A 61 2.04 6.63 -4.66
CA GLU A 61 2.92 6.84 -5.80
C GLU A 61 4.11 7.66 -5.30
N SER A 62 5.33 7.22 -5.61
CA SER A 62 6.57 7.89 -5.24
C SER A 62 7.51 7.94 -6.43
N ASP A 63 8.33 8.98 -6.49
CA ASP A 63 9.45 9.03 -7.43
C ASP A 63 10.49 7.98 -7.00
N ASP A 64 11.06 7.23 -7.95
CA ASP A 64 12.26 6.45 -7.70
C ASP A 64 13.43 7.39 -7.43
N VAL A 65 14.19 7.12 -6.37
CA VAL A 65 15.33 7.95 -5.93
C VAL A 65 16.66 7.24 -6.18
N ASP A 66 16.63 5.99 -6.65
CA ASP A 66 17.79 5.18 -7.02
C ASP A 66 18.03 5.17 -8.55
N CYS A 67 17.57 6.20 -9.26
CA CYS A 67 18.07 6.49 -10.60
C CYS A 67 19.58 6.74 -10.48
N ASP A 68 20.40 5.79 -10.92
CA ASP A 68 21.83 5.99 -11.11
C ASP A 68 22.03 7.37 -11.78
N GLU A 69 22.88 8.23 -11.21
CA GLU A 69 23.09 9.62 -11.71
C GLU A 69 23.56 9.68 -13.18
N ASP A 70 23.83 8.53 -13.81
CA ASP A 70 24.25 8.36 -15.20
C ASP A 70 23.09 8.04 -16.19
N ASP A 71 21.85 7.79 -15.72
CA ASP A 71 20.67 7.63 -16.59
C ASP A 71 19.84 8.93 -16.60
N GLU A 72 20.15 9.81 -17.56
CA GLU A 72 19.56 11.17 -17.66
C GLU A 72 18.04 11.19 -17.96
N GLU A 73 17.37 10.05 -18.19
CA GLU A 73 15.98 10.03 -18.71
C GLU A 73 15.08 8.85 -18.25
N ASP A 74 15.01 8.49 -16.97
CA ASP A 74 13.85 7.70 -16.50
C ASP A 74 13.43 8.08 -15.08
N TYR A 75 12.46 9.00 -14.98
CA TYR A 75 11.66 9.16 -13.76
C TYR A 75 10.74 7.95 -13.65
N ASP A 76 11.25 6.82 -13.18
CA ASP A 76 10.38 5.68 -12.92
C ASP A 76 9.53 6.00 -11.68
N THR A 77 8.23 5.85 -11.85
CA THR A 77 7.28 6.12 -10.78
C THR A 77 6.99 4.81 -10.08
N VAL A 78 7.44 4.68 -8.84
CA VAL A 78 7.28 3.44 -8.06
C VAL A 78 6.04 3.51 -7.19
N LEU A 79 5.27 2.42 -7.21
CA LEU A 79 4.17 2.22 -6.27
C LEU A 79 4.73 1.67 -4.96
N ARG A 80 4.32 2.25 -3.83
CA ARG A 80 4.67 1.76 -2.49
C ARG A 80 3.43 1.52 -1.64
N ILE A 81 3.49 0.53 -0.76
CA ILE A 81 2.49 0.26 0.27
C ILE A 81 3.06 0.75 1.60
N SER A 82 2.39 1.71 2.23
CA SER A 82 2.77 2.25 3.54
C SER A 82 1.72 1.92 4.59
N ASP A 83 2.14 1.68 5.83
CA ASP A 83 1.22 1.43 6.92
C ASP A 83 0.35 2.66 7.25
N GLY A 84 -0.89 2.38 7.68
CA GLY A 84 -1.84 3.37 8.13
C GLY A 84 -2.73 3.98 7.04
N TYR A 85 -3.65 4.82 7.52
CA TYR A 85 -4.62 5.55 6.70
C TYR A 85 -4.10 6.95 6.33
N HIS A 86 -3.59 7.10 5.11
CA HIS A 86 -3.10 8.38 4.62
C HIS A 86 -4.25 9.17 3.99
N ARG A 87 -4.22 10.50 4.13
CA ARG A 87 -5.28 11.39 3.59
C ARG A 87 -4.85 12.18 2.35
N VAL A 88 -3.59 12.12 1.98
CA VAL A 88 -2.96 12.82 0.86
C VAL A 88 -1.95 11.87 0.22
N ASN A 89 -1.52 12.18 -1.02
CA ASN A 89 -0.64 11.35 -1.82
C ASN A 89 -0.97 9.85 -1.75
N ARG A 90 -2.20 9.49 -2.16
CA ARG A 90 -2.72 8.13 -2.05
C ARG A 90 -3.49 7.76 -3.31
N MET A 91 -3.25 6.55 -3.77
CA MET A 91 -3.93 5.96 -4.93
C MET A 91 -5.06 5.05 -4.48
N GLY A 92 -4.94 4.43 -3.30
CA GLY A 92 -5.96 3.56 -2.71
C GLY A 92 -5.57 3.06 -1.33
N HIS A 93 -6.41 2.22 -0.74
CA HIS A 93 -6.14 1.60 0.56
C HIS A 93 -6.27 0.08 0.49
N PHE A 94 -5.56 -0.62 1.36
CA PHE A 94 -5.79 -2.04 1.63
C PHE A 94 -6.38 -2.20 3.02
N ILE A 95 -7.09 -3.31 3.22
CA ILE A 95 -7.49 -3.80 4.53
C ILE A 95 -6.84 -5.17 4.70
N THR A 96 -6.14 -5.43 5.79
CA THR A 96 -5.46 -6.71 6.06
C THR A 96 -6.12 -7.48 7.20
N GLU A 97 -6.06 -8.80 7.18
CA GLU A 97 -6.56 -9.64 8.28
C GLU A 97 -5.65 -9.55 9.51
N VAL A 98 -4.34 -9.41 9.29
CA VAL A 98 -3.36 -9.27 10.36
C VAL A 98 -2.97 -7.79 10.50
N PRO A 99 -3.01 -7.21 11.71
CA PRO A 99 -2.62 -5.82 11.93
C PRO A 99 -1.11 -5.64 11.82
N ALA A 100 -0.70 -4.48 11.30
CA ALA A 100 0.65 -3.97 11.46
C ALA A 100 0.97 -3.76 12.96
N ASP A 101 2.25 -3.92 13.30
CA ASP A 101 2.72 -3.51 14.63
C ASP A 101 2.70 -1.98 14.75
N PRO A 102 1.95 -1.40 15.71
CA PRO A 102 1.83 0.06 15.86
C PRO A 102 3.14 0.73 16.30
N GLU A 103 4.15 -0.02 16.73
CA GLU A 103 5.48 0.51 17.04
C GLU A 103 6.44 0.43 15.84
N SER A 104 6.04 -0.22 14.75
CA SER A 104 6.82 -0.35 13.53
C SER A 104 6.46 0.74 12.51
N PHE A 105 7.30 0.90 11.50
CA PHE A 105 7.04 1.73 10.32
C PHE A 105 7.37 0.89 9.11
N TYR A 106 6.43 0.73 8.19
CA TYR A 106 6.55 -0.17 7.04
C TYR A 106 6.43 0.61 5.74
N GLU A 107 7.30 0.26 4.80
CA GLU A 107 7.22 0.76 3.43
C GLU A 107 7.63 -0.39 2.51
N ILE A 108 6.73 -0.78 1.61
CA ILE A 108 6.86 -1.98 0.78
C ILE A 108 6.80 -1.54 -0.68
N SER A 109 7.78 -1.95 -1.47
CA SER A 109 7.72 -1.77 -2.93
C SER A 109 6.63 -2.67 -3.52
N TYR A 110 5.82 -2.11 -4.40
CA TYR A 110 4.87 -2.87 -5.22
C TYR A 110 5.50 -3.06 -6.61
N ASP A 111 6.23 -4.16 -6.76
CA ASP A 111 6.89 -4.63 -8.00
C ASP A 111 6.16 -5.80 -8.66
#